data_AF-A0A645D1P6-F1
#
_entry.id   AF-A0A645D1P6-F1
#
_cell.length_a   1.000
_cell.length_b   1.000
_cell.length_c   1.000
_cell.angle_alpha   90.00
_cell.angle_beta   90.00
_cell.angle_gamma   90.00
#
_symmetry.space_group_name_H-M   'P 1'
#
loop_
_entity.id
_entity.type
_entity.pdbx_description
1 polymer ?
#
loop_
_entity_poly.entity_id
_entity_poly.type
_entity_poly.pdbx_seq_one_letter_code
_entity_poly.pdbx_strand_id
1 'polypeptide(L)'
;MGYKRRVAMTYPQAIAFLNKGIRPDTDNTVDFQILNEIEWLIKSNPGIRPKMFISYERNAYFSSDDKRVRITFDKNIQWRTVSLALSAGIFGAQLLGEGEVLAEIKLPEAMPLWMARALDINKIYPVSLSKYGRAYQLFQIQAAKAEGVTFCA
;
A
#
# COMPACT_ATOMS: atom_id res chain seq x y z
N MET A 1 -12.87 11.75 -4.57
CA MET A 1 -12.90 10.68 -3.55
C MET A 1 -12.59 9.35 -4.24
N GLY A 2 -11.59 8.60 -3.79
CA GLY A 2 -11.33 7.25 -4.29
C GLY A 2 -12.09 6.21 -3.45
N TYR A 3 -12.77 5.27 -4.09
CA TYR A 3 -13.45 4.16 -3.41
C TYR A 3 -12.48 2.98 -3.25
N LYS A 4 -12.40 2.40 -2.04
CA LYS A 4 -11.63 1.18 -1.77
C LYS A 4 -12.56 0.07 -1.32
N ARG A 5 -12.62 -1.01 -2.09
CA ARG A 5 -13.41 -2.23 -1.81
C ARG A 5 -12.48 -3.44 -1.65
N ARG A 6 -12.87 -4.41 -0.83
CA ARG A 6 -12.06 -5.58 -0.48
C ARG A 6 -12.97 -6.73 -0.06
N VAL A 7 -12.51 -7.96 -0.30
CA VAL A 7 -13.12 -9.19 0.21
C VAL A 7 -12.09 -9.86 1.11
N ALA A 8 -12.52 -10.29 2.30
CA ALA A 8 -11.67 -11.02 3.22
C ALA A 8 -11.63 -12.51 2.84
N MET A 9 -10.44 -13.09 2.82
CA MET A 9 -10.25 -14.52 2.55
C MET A 9 -8.92 -14.98 3.13
N THR A 10 -8.77 -16.31 3.27
CA THR A 10 -7.49 -16.91 3.65
C THR A 10 -6.47 -16.81 2.51
N TYR A 11 -5.18 -16.89 2.83
CA TYR A 11 -4.12 -16.89 1.81
C TYR A 11 -4.28 -18.02 0.77
N PRO A 12 -4.58 -19.28 1.15
CA PRO A 12 -4.83 -20.34 0.16
C PRO A 12 -6.01 -20.04 -0.76
N GLN A 13 -7.12 -19.50 -0.25
CA GLN A 13 -8.27 -19.09 -1.08
C GLN A 13 -7.88 -17.98 -2.07
N ALA A 14 -7.12 -16.98 -1.63
CA ALA A 14 -6.67 -15.91 -2.51
C ALA A 14 -5.79 -16.43 -3.66
N ILE A 15 -4.87 -17.36 -3.36
CA ILE A 15 -4.01 -17.98 -4.37
C ILE A 15 -4.83 -18.86 -5.33
N ALA A 16 -5.79 -19.64 -4.82
CA ALA A 16 -6.67 -20.45 -5.65
C ALA A 16 -7.53 -19.59 -6.59
N PHE A 17 -8.05 -18.47 -6.09
CA PHE A 17 -8.82 -17.51 -6.89
C PHE A 17 -7.97 -16.83 -7.95
N LEU A 18 -6.85 -16.20 -7.55
CA LEU A 18 -6.03 -15.39 -8.45
C LEU A 18 -5.28 -16.22 -9.51
N ASN A 19 -4.83 -17.43 -9.16
CA ASN A 19 -4.02 -18.26 -10.06
C ASN A 19 -4.81 -19.34 -10.80
N LYS A 20 -5.91 -19.85 -10.21
CA LYS A 20 -6.68 -20.98 -10.77
C LYS A 20 -8.13 -20.61 -11.10
N GLY A 21 -8.56 -19.37 -10.81
CA GLY A 21 -9.95 -18.95 -10.98
C GLY A 21 -10.93 -19.62 -10.01
N ILE A 22 -10.45 -20.29 -8.96
CA ILE A 22 -11.29 -20.98 -7.98
C ILE A 22 -11.79 -19.95 -6.97
N ARG A 23 -13.03 -19.55 -7.11
CA ARG A 23 -13.66 -18.50 -6.30
C ARG A 23 -13.98 -19.00 -4.88
N PRO A 24 -13.84 -18.17 -3.83
CA PRO A 24 -14.41 -18.46 -2.52
C PRO A 24 -15.94 -18.30 -2.54
N ASP A 25 -16.65 -19.24 -1.91
CA ASP A 25 -18.09 -19.13 -1.69
C ASP A 25 -18.40 -17.95 -0.77
N THR A 26 -19.48 -17.22 -1.08
CA THR A 26 -19.96 -16.09 -0.28
C THR A 26 -21.44 -15.85 -0.52
N ASP A 27 -22.21 -15.78 0.57
CA ASP A 27 -23.63 -15.38 0.54
C ASP A 27 -23.79 -13.84 0.60
N ASN A 28 -22.68 -13.11 0.80
CA ASN A 28 -22.67 -11.65 0.81
C ASN A 28 -22.67 -11.10 -0.63
N THR A 29 -23.70 -10.33 -0.97
CA THR A 29 -23.90 -9.74 -2.31
C THR A 29 -22.84 -8.72 -2.70
N VAL A 30 -22.30 -7.96 -1.73
CA VAL A 30 -21.22 -6.99 -1.95
C VAL A 30 -19.91 -7.71 -2.28
N ASP A 31 -19.57 -8.73 -1.50
CA ASP A 31 -18.38 -9.55 -1.77
C ASP A 31 -18.52 -10.28 -3.10
N PHE A 32 -19.73 -10.74 -3.43
CA PHE A 32 -20.03 -11.34 -4.73
C PHE A 32 -19.74 -10.37 -5.89
N GLN A 33 -20.18 -9.12 -5.79
CA GLN A 33 -19.89 -8.11 -6.80
C GLN A 33 -18.39 -7.80 -6.91
N ILE A 34 -17.69 -7.62 -5.78
CA ILE A 34 -16.26 -7.30 -5.79
C ILE A 34 -15.45 -8.44 -6.43
N LEU A 35 -15.78 -9.69 -6.12
CA LEU A 35 -15.13 -10.86 -6.73
C LEU A 35 -15.36 -10.90 -8.25
N ASN A 36 -16.58 -10.62 -8.73
CA ASN A 36 -16.87 -10.57 -10.16
C ASN A 36 -16.03 -9.50 -10.88
N GLU A 37 -15.92 -8.31 -10.28
CA GLU A 37 -15.13 -7.21 -10.85
C GLU A 37 -13.64 -7.56 -10.91
N ILE A 38 -13.08 -8.19 -9.86
CA ILE A 38 -11.69 -8.64 -9.85
C ILE A 38 -11.46 -9.75 -10.88
N GLU A 39 -12.37 -10.71 -10.98
CA GLU A 39 -12.28 -11.80 -11.96
C GLU A 39 -12.31 -11.27 -13.38
N TRP A 40 -13.25 -10.36 -13.68
CA TRP A 40 -13.33 -9.69 -14.96
C TRP A 40 -12.04 -8.93 -15.28
N LEU A 41 -11.51 -8.16 -14.32
CA LEU A 41 -10.25 -7.43 -14.48
C LEU A 41 -9.09 -8.35 -14.86
N ILE A 42 -8.94 -9.49 -14.19
CA ILE A 42 -7.87 -10.46 -14.48
C ILE A 42 -8.07 -11.11 -15.85
N LYS A 43 -9.30 -11.55 -16.17
CA LYS A 43 -9.62 -12.19 -17.46
C LYS A 43 -9.42 -11.24 -18.65
N SER A 44 -9.82 -9.98 -18.50
CA SER A 44 -9.67 -8.96 -19.55
C SER A 44 -8.24 -8.46 -19.73
N ASN A 45 -7.32 -8.79 -18.80
CA ASN A 45 -5.95 -8.31 -18.83
C ASN A 45 -4.97 -9.47 -18.56
N PRO A 46 -4.68 -10.32 -19.57
CA PRO A 46 -3.86 -11.53 -19.39
C PRO A 46 -2.43 -11.26 -18.91
N GLY A 47 -1.95 -10.02 -19.00
CA GLY A 47 -0.65 -9.60 -18.47
C GLY A 47 -0.62 -9.31 -16.96
N ILE A 48 -1.78 -9.28 -16.27
CA ILE A 48 -1.85 -9.02 -14.83
C ILE A 48 -1.21 -10.19 -14.08
N ARG A 49 -0.21 -9.86 -13.27
CA ARG A 49 0.49 -10.78 -12.39
C ARG A 49 1.10 -10.03 -11.21
N PRO A 50 1.41 -10.71 -10.09
CA PRO A 50 2.18 -10.11 -9.01
C PRO A 50 3.49 -9.52 -9.56
N LYS A 51 3.78 -8.27 -9.21
CA LYS A 51 4.98 -7.54 -9.66
C LYS A 51 5.81 -6.94 -8.54
N MET A 52 5.19 -6.66 -7.40
CA MET A 52 5.84 -6.01 -6.28
C MET A 52 5.16 -6.41 -4.98
N PHE A 53 5.98 -6.70 -3.99
CA PHE A 53 5.57 -6.90 -2.61
C PHE A 53 5.93 -5.65 -1.82
N ILE A 54 5.03 -5.23 -0.92
CA ILE A 54 5.23 -4.09 -0.01
C ILE A 54 4.80 -4.54 1.39
N SER A 55 5.67 -4.34 2.36
CA SER A 55 5.43 -4.59 3.79
C SER A 55 5.78 -3.37 4.61
N TYR A 56 5.19 -3.26 5.79
CA TYR A 56 5.45 -2.18 6.74
C TYR A 56 4.88 -2.57 8.11
N GLU A 57 5.41 -1.93 9.15
CA GLU A 57 4.84 -1.93 10.49
C GLU A 57 4.00 -0.67 10.68
N ARG A 58 2.80 -0.81 11.25
CA ARG A 58 1.86 0.31 11.41
C ARG A 58 1.43 0.49 12.85
N ASN A 59 1.59 1.72 13.35
CA ASN A 59 0.90 2.21 14.53
C ASN A 59 -0.25 3.12 14.09
N ALA A 60 -1.46 2.87 14.58
CA ALA A 60 -2.65 3.65 14.23
C ALA A 60 -3.27 4.25 15.49
N TYR A 61 -3.56 5.55 15.45
CA TYR A 61 -4.15 6.31 16.54
C TYR A 61 -5.39 7.06 16.05
N PHE A 62 -6.31 7.28 16.96
CA PHE A 62 -7.50 8.11 16.77
C PHE A 62 -7.56 9.14 17.91
N SER A 63 -8.10 10.33 17.63
CA SER A 63 -8.29 11.33 18.67
C SER A 63 -9.29 10.85 19.72
N SER A 64 -9.06 11.23 20.99
CA SER A 64 -10.02 11.03 22.08
C SER A 64 -11.34 11.75 21.81
N ASP A 65 -11.27 12.94 21.23
CA ASP A 65 -12.41 13.86 21.11
C ASP A 65 -13.23 13.58 19.85
N ASP A 66 -12.56 13.22 18.75
CA ASP A 66 -13.21 12.88 17.48
C ASP A 66 -12.46 11.74 16.77
N LYS A 67 -13.05 10.54 16.80
CA LYS A 67 -12.49 9.33 16.16
C LYS A 67 -12.33 9.44 14.64
N ARG A 68 -12.92 10.46 14.00
CA ARG A 68 -12.71 10.74 12.57
C ARG A 68 -11.32 11.30 12.30
N VAL A 69 -10.74 12.03 13.28
CA VAL A 69 -9.33 12.44 13.27
C VAL A 69 -8.46 11.23 13.57
N ARG A 70 -7.71 10.80 12.56
CA ARG A 70 -6.88 9.59 12.61
C ARG A 70 -5.48 9.90 12.12
N ILE A 71 -4.48 9.30 12.76
CA ILE A 71 -3.10 9.34 12.32
C ILE A 71 -2.53 7.93 12.32
N THR A 72 -1.81 7.59 11.26
CA THR A 72 -1.04 6.34 11.20
C THR A 72 0.41 6.62 10.93
N PHE A 73 1.29 5.86 11.58
CA PHE A 73 2.73 5.89 11.35
C PHE A 73 3.16 4.55 10.77
N ASP A 74 3.70 4.59 9.56
CA ASP A 74 4.25 3.41 8.88
C ASP A 74 5.77 3.45 8.94
N LYS A 75 6.36 2.40 9.51
CA LYS A 75 7.81 2.20 9.67
C LYS A 75 8.26 0.94 8.93
N ASN A 76 9.58 0.82 8.74
CA ASN A 76 10.21 -0.35 8.14
C ASN A 76 9.54 -0.75 6.82
N ILE A 77 9.21 0.26 5.99
CA ILE A 77 8.49 0.04 4.74
C ILE A 77 9.46 -0.61 3.75
N GLN A 78 9.27 -1.90 3.51
CA GLN A 78 10.13 -2.69 2.63
C GLN A 78 9.40 -3.09 1.37
N TRP A 79 10.12 -3.11 0.26
CA TRP A 79 9.61 -3.54 -1.02
C TRP A 79 10.57 -4.51 -1.72
N ARG A 80 10.00 -5.42 -2.53
CA ARG A 80 10.77 -6.32 -3.39
C ARG A 80 10.00 -6.68 -4.65
N THR A 81 10.72 -7.04 -5.70
CA THR A 81 10.16 -7.52 -6.99
C THR A 81 10.39 -9.01 -7.22
N VAL A 82 11.13 -9.67 -6.32
CA VAL A 82 11.40 -11.12 -6.30
C VAL A 82 10.71 -11.76 -5.10
N SER A 83 10.50 -13.09 -5.13
CA SER A 83 9.92 -13.86 -4.01
C SER A 83 8.64 -13.22 -3.46
N LEU A 84 7.69 -12.96 -4.36
CA LEU A 84 6.48 -12.16 -4.09
C LEU A 84 5.43 -12.87 -3.23
N ALA A 85 5.59 -14.16 -2.97
CA ALA A 85 4.71 -14.91 -2.08
C ALA A 85 4.73 -14.31 -0.67
N LEU A 86 3.56 -14.14 -0.05
CA LEU A 86 3.46 -13.65 1.33
C LEU A 86 4.15 -14.59 2.33
N SER A 87 4.18 -15.88 2.01
CA SER A 87 4.84 -16.93 2.78
C SER A 87 6.38 -16.86 2.73
N ALA A 88 6.98 -16.05 1.87
CA ALA A 88 8.44 -15.91 1.79
C ALA A 88 9.03 -15.04 2.92
N GLY A 89 8.21 -14.53 3.85
CA GLY A 89 8.65 -13.67 4.94
C GLY A 89 8.82 -12.20 4.53
N ILE A 90 9.33 -11.39 5.46
CA ILE A 90 9.49 -9.94 5.31
C ILE A 90 10.96 -9.62 5.07
N PHE A 91 11.27 -9.12 3.89
CA PHE A 91 12.59 -8.64 3.48
C PHE A 91 12.45 -7.82 2.19
N GLY A 92 13.47 -7.00 1.89
CA GLY A 92 13.54 -6.23 0.65
C GLY A 92 14.35 -4.96 0.83
N ALA A 93 14.26 -4.07 -0.16
CA ALA A 93 14.84 -2.74 -0.07
C ALA A 93 13.95 -1.84 0.80
N GLN A 94 14.57 -0.94 1.58
CA GLN A 94 13.84 0.10 2.30
C GLN A 94 13.26 1.12 1.30
N LEU A 95 12.03 1.57 1.56
CA LEU A 95 11.36 2.57 0.75
C LEU A 95 11.78 4.00 1.13
N LEU A 96 12.00 4.21 2.43
CA LEU A 96 12.35 5.48 3.04
C LEU A 96 13.82 5.45 3.51
N GLY A 97 14.37 6.61 3.83
CA GLY A 97 15.66 6.73 4.48
C GLY A 97 15.69 6.12 5.86
N GLU A 98 16.89 5.90 6.39
CA GLU A 98 17.07 5.38 7.74
C GLU A 98 16.44 6.33 8.78
N GLY A 99 15.66 5.77 9.70
CA GLY A 99 14.95 6.54 10.74
C GLY A 99 13.70 7.29 10.26
N GLU A 100 13.41 7.31 8.95
CA GLU A 100 12.22 7.98 8.43
C GLU A 100 10.94 7.19 8.68
N VAL A 101 9.85 7.93 8.88
CA VAL A 101 8.51 7.38 9.17
C VAL A 101 7.50 8.06 8.26
N LEU A 102 6.62 7.28 7.64
CA LEU A 102 5.52 7.85 6.86
C LEU A 102 4.31 8.05 7.76
N ALA A 103 3.94 9.31 8.00
CA ALA A 103 2.71 9.68 8.68
C ALA A 103 1.58 9.91 7.67
N GLU A 104 0.40 9.33 7.90
CA GLU A 104 -0.83 9.60 7.16
C GLU A 104 -1.87 10.17 8.14
N ILE A 105 -2.33 11.39 7.88
CA ILE A 105 -3.31 12.10 8.71
C ILE A 105 -4.64 12.14 7.95
N LYS A 106 -5.72 11.71 8.61
CA LYS A 106 -7.09 11.79 8.10
C LYS A 106 -7.91 12.68 9.00
N LEU A 107 -8.56 13.66 8.37
CA LEU A 107 -9.38 14.65 9.03
C LEU A 107 -10.79 14.59 8.43
N PRO A 108 -11.84 14.90 9.21
CA PRO A 108 -13.18 15.03 8.68
C PRO A 108 -13.30 16.27 7.79
N GLU A 109 -13.14 17.46 8.37
CA GLU A 109 -13.24 18.74 7.65
C GLU A 109 -12.05 19.66 7.96
N ALA A 110 -11.82 19.96 9.24
CA ALA A 110 -10.72 20.83 9.68
C ALA A 110 -9.70 20.09 10.54
N MET A 111 -8.45 20.56 10.49
CA MET A 111 -7.39 20.07 11.37
C MET A 111 -7.57 20.67 12.79
N PRO A 112 -7.55 19.85 13.86
CA PRO A 112 -7.53 20.37 15.22
C PRO A 112 -6.34 21.29 15.44
N LEU A 113 -6.55 22.40 16.16
CA LEU A 113 -5.51 23.43 16.36
C LEU A 113 -4.26 22.88 17.08
N TRP A 114 -4.45 21.99 18.05
CA TRP A 114 -3.32 21.33 18.74
C TRP A 114 -2.46 20.52 17.78
N MET A 115 -3.08 19.86 16.79
CA MET A 115 -2.39 19.04 15.81
C MET A 115 -1.64 19.92 14.81
N ALA A 116 -2.28 20.99 14.32
CA ALA A 116 -1.63 21.96 13.45
C ALA A 116 -0.39 22.59 14.10
N ARG A 117 -0.50 22.99 15.38
CA ARG A 117 0.63 23.52 16.16
C ARG A 117 1.74 22.47 16.34
N ALA A 118 1.38 21.22 16.67
CA ALA A 118 2.36 20.15 16.84
C ALA A 118 3.14 19.87 15.54
N LEU A 119 2.46 19.84 14.39
CA LEU A 119 3.12 19.64 13.10
C LEU A 119 4.05 20.80 12.75
N ASP A 120 3.63 22.05 12.98
CA ASP A 120 4.46 23.24 12.69
C ASP A 120 5.69 23.35 13.60
N ILE A 121 5.55 23.05 14.90
CA ILE A 121 6.69 23.01 15.84
C ILE A 121 7.72 21.98 15.39
N ASN A 122 7.26 20.82 14.92
CA ASN A 122 8.13 19.73 14.45
C ASN A 122 8.53 19.88 12.96
N LYS A 123 8.13 20.96 12.29
CA LYS A 123 8.40 21.20 10.86
C LYS A 123 7.97 20.04 9.95
N ILE A 124 6.83 19.43 10.27
CA ILE A 124 6.22 18.36 9.50
C ILE A 124 5.25 18.97 8.49
N TYR A 125 5.59 18.84 7.21
CA TYR A 125 4.80 19.37 6.10
C TYR A 125 4.24 18.24 5.23
N PRO A 126 3.05 18.44 4.62
CA PRO A 126 2.43 17.40 3.81
C PRO A 126 3.24 17.10 2.55
N VAL A 127 3.33 15.82 2.21
CA VAL A 127 3.93 15.33 0.98
C VAL A 127 3.00 14.32 0.31
N SER A 128 3.01 14.28 -1.02
CA SER A 128 2.28 13.27 -1.79
C SER A 128 3.16 12.04 -2.00
N LEU A 129 2.86 10.93 -1.33
CA LEU A 129 3.61 9.68 -1.45
C LEU A 129 2.69 8.46 -1.59
N SER A 130 2.88 7.69 -2.66
CA SER A 130 2.34 6.34 -2.81
C SER A 130 3.45 5.33 -2.52
N LYS A 131 3.21 4.39 -1.60
CA LYS A 131 4.20 3.34 -1.30
C LYS A 131 4.59 2.56 -2.56
N TYR A 132 3.59 2.15 -3.33
CA TYR A 132 3.80 1.44 -4.60
C TYR A 132 4.44 2.33 -5.65
N GLY A 133 3.94 3.56 -5.82
CA GLY A 133 4.48 4.49 -6.82
C GLY A 133 5.96 4.79 -6.57
N ARG A 134 6.33 5.07 -5.31
CA ARG A 134 7.72 5.31 -4.93
C ARG A 134 8.59 4.06 -5.10
N ALA A 135 8.11 2.90 -4.68
CA ALA A 135 8.84 1.64 -4.85
C ALA A 135 9.07 1.32 -6.33
N TYR A 136 8.07 1.55 -7.18
CA TYR A 136 8.16 1.37 -8.62
C TYR A 136 9.17 2.34 -9.26
N GLN A 137 9.16 3.62 -8.88
CA GLN A 137 10.17 4.58 -9.35
C GLN A 137 11.59 4.15 -8.95
N LEU A 138 11.80 3.73 -7.70
CA LEU A 138 13.09 3.23 -7.23
C LEU A 138 13.53 1.98 -7.99
N PHE A 139 12.60 1.06 -8.26
CA PHE A 139 12.86 -0.12 -9.08
C PHE A 139 13.33 0.25 -10.50
N GLN A 140 12.67 1.21 -11.15
CA GLN A 140 13.05 1.67 -12.49
C GLN A 140 14.43 2.34 -12.50
N ILE A 141 14.74 3.14 -11.48
CA ILE A 141 16.07 3.76 -11.32
C ILE A 141 17.16 2.69 -11.12
N GLN A 142 16.89 1.66 -10.32
CA GLN A 142 17.84 0.55 -10.10
C GLN A 142 18.07 -0.25 -11.39
N ALA A 143 17.01 -0.52 -12.16
CA ALA A 143 17.11 -1.20 -13.44
C ALA A 143 17.94 -0.39 -14.46
N ALA A 144 17.67 0.90 -14.62
CA ALA A 144 18.42 1.76 -15.54
C ALA A 144 19.92 1.86 -15.19
N LYS A 145 20.25 1.89 -13.89
CA LYS A 145 21.64 1.87 -13.42
C LYS A 145 22.35 0.55 -13.74
N ALA A 146 21.64 -0.58 -13.61
CA ALA A 146 22.19 -1.90 -13.96
C ALA A 146 22.44 -2.06 -15.47
N GLU A 147 21.70 -1.32 -16.30
CA GLU A 147 21.83 -1.28 -17.76
C GLU A 147 22.86 -0.23 -18.25
N GLY A 148 23.55 0.48 -17.36
CA GLY A 148 24.59 1.45 -17.71
C GLY A 148 24.08 2.76 -18.32
N VAL A 149 22.79 3.08 -18.17
CA VAL A 149 22.21 4.31 -18.72
C VAL A 149 22.38 5.46 -17.73
N THR A 150 23.28 6.39 -18.05
CA THR A 150 23.48 7.64 -17.31
C THR A 150 22.42 8.65 -17.75
N PHE A 151 21.46 8.96 -16.88
CA PHE A 151 20.59 10.13 -17.08
C PHE A 151 21.40 11.40 -16.76
N CYS A 152 21.84 12.13 -17.79
CA CYS A 152 22.36 13.49 -17.62
C CYS A 152 21.22 14.43 -17.23
N ALA A 153 21.50 15.28 -16.24
CA ALA A 153 20.61 16.32 -15.73
C ALA A 153 20.40 17.48 -16.71
#